data_AF-A0A142JTW2-F1
#
_entry.id   AF-A0A142JTW2-F1
#
_cell.length_a   1.000
_cell.length_b   1.000
_cell.length_c   1.000
_cell.angle_alpha   90.00
_cell.angle_beta   90.00
_cell.angle_gamma   90.00
#
_symmetry.space_group_name_H-M   'P 1'
#
loop_
_entity.id
_entity.type
_entity.pdbx_description
1 polymer ?
#
loop_
_entity_poly.entity_id
_entity_poly.type
_entity_poly.pdbx_seq_one_letter_code
_entity_poly.pdbx_strand_id
1 'polypeptide(L)'
;MQSNTPAPQEPTLSQKAQLAENLAKVDRAQARPHAKAAPPPPSKAVTLEEQILEATNDILRVSAGLQSFLTLLDLQSDTIPQGIGLHALLLPLKQQLDESADRLQALV
;
A
#
# COMPACT_ATOMS: atom_id res chain seq x y z
N MET A 1 17.84 -23.86 52.43
CA MET A 1 18.09 -22.60 51.70
C MET A 1 17.02 -21.62 52.13
N GLN A 2 17.40 -20.58 52.89
CA GLN A 2 16.52 -19.68 53.64
C GLN A 2 15.82 -18.65 52.73
N SER A 3 14.54 -18.42 53.00
CA SER A 3 13.69 -17.40 52.40
C SER A 3 14.06 -16.01 52.92
N ASN A 4 14.47 -15.09 52.03
CA ASN A 4 14.59 -13.67 52.35
C ASN A 4 13.83 -12.86 51.27
N THR A 5 12.58 -12.52 51.57
CA THR A 5 11.82 -11.50 50.84
C THR A 5 11.88 -10.22 51.66
N PRO A 6 12.51 -9.13 51.18
CA PRO A 6 12.37 -7.81 51.83
C PRO A 6 10.98 -7.24 51.53
N ALA A 7 10.32 -6.71 52.56
CA ALA A 7 9.00 -6.08 52.48
C ALA A 7 8.96 -4.85 51.53
N PRO A 8 7.79 -4.48 50.98
CA PRO A 8 7.64 -3.29 50.13
C PRO A 8 7.95 -2.03 50.92
N GLN A 9 8.98 -1.29 50.52
CA GLN A 9 9.30 0.01 51.11
C GLN A 9 8.24 1.04 50.68
N GLU A 10 7.55 1.65 51.65
CA GLU A 10 6.69 2.79 51.38
C GLU A 10 7.52 3.96 50.81
N PRO A 11 7.12 4.56 49.67
CA PRO A 11 7.90 5.63 49.06
C PRO A 11 7.91 6.85 49.99
N THR A 12 9.12 7.26 50.38
CA THR A 12 9.37 8.38 51.28
C THR A 12 8.71 9.67 50.76
N LEU A 13 8.23 10.55 51.63
CA LEU A 13 7.54 11.80 51.26
C LEU A 13 8.28 12.63 50.20
N SER A 14 9.62 12.60 50.22
CA SER A 14 10.46 13.25 49.21
C SER A 14 10.28 12.71 47.79
N GLN A 15 10.02 11.41 47.61
CA GLN A 15 9.74 10.81 46.31
C GLN A 15 8.36 11.25 45.78
N LYS A 16 7.36 11.35 46.66
CA LYS A 16 6.02 11.84 46.28
C LYS A 16 6.06 13.31 45.84
N ALA A 17 6.85 14.15 46.54
CA ALA A 17 7.04 15.55 46.17
C ALA A 17 7.73 15.70 44.80
N GLN A 18 8.77 14.89 44.54
CA GLN A 18 9.47 14.88 43.26
C GLN A 18 8.57 14.39 42.11
N LEU A 19 7.70 13.40 42.35
CA LEU A 19 6.76 12.92 41.34
C LEU A 19 5.74 14.01 40.96
N ALA A 20 5.20 14.71 41.97
CA ALA A 20 4.26 15.82 41.76
C ALA A 20 4.90 16.99 40.99
N GLU A 21 6.16 17.31 41.28
CA GLU A 21 6.89 18.37 40.57
C GLU A 21 7.18 17.98 39.11
N ASN A 22 7.56 16.72 38.85
CA ASN A 22 7.75 16.23 37.49
C ASN A 22 6.43 16.20 36.71
N LEU A 23 5.31 15.85 37.34
CA LEU A 23 3.99 15.87 36.72
C LEU A 23 3.57 17.30 36.36
N ALA A 24 3.80 18.27 37.25
CA ALA A 24 3.52 19.68 36.98
C ALA A 24 4.42 20.26 35.87
N LYS A 25 5.67 19.80 35.75
CA LYS A 25 6.58 20.17 34.65
C LYS A 25 6.12 19.59 33.30
N VAL A 26 5.61 18.35 33.29
CA VAL A 26 5.01 17.73 32.09
C VAL A 26 3.76 18.48 31.65
N ASP A 27 2.86 18.80 32.58
CA ASP A 27 1.63 19.54 32.30
C ASP A 27 1.92 20.94 31.72
N ARG A 28 2.89 21.65 32.29
CA ARG A 28 3.35 22.95 31.81
C ARG A 28 4.03 22.89 30.43
N ALA A 29 4.70 21.78 30.11
CA ALA A 29 5.27 21.55 28.77
C ALA A 29 4.17 21.23 27.74
N GLN A 30 3.08 20.57 28.17
CA GLN A 30 1.92 20.23 27.35
C GLN A 30 1.01 21.44 27.10
N ALA A 31 1.01 22.42 28.02
CA ALA A 31 0.31 23.70 27.90
C ALA A 31 1.03 24.74 27.04
N ARG A 32 2.00 24.34 26.19
CA ARG A 32 2.48 25.22 25.12
C ARG A 32 1.31 25.49 24.18
N PRO A 33 0.98 26.77 23.90
CA PRO A 33 -0.12 27.07 22.99
C PRO A 33 0.18 26.40 21.65
N HIS A 34 -0.70 25.49 21.24
CA HIS A 34 -0.80 25.03 19.87
C HIS A 34 -0.94 26.28 19.00
N ALA A 35 0.18 26.78 18.47
CA ALA A 35 0.16 27.58 17.27
C ALA A 35 -0.66 26.76 16.29
N LYS A 36 -1.79 27.33 15.84
CA LYS A 36 -2.73 26.75 14.90
C LYS A 36 -1.93 26.29 13.68
N ALA A 37 -1.50 25.03 13.70
CA ALA A 37 -0.86 24.39 12.58
C ALA A 37 -1.89 24.48 11.45
N ALA A 38 -1.46 25.03 10.32
CA ALA A 38 -2.24 24.95 9.10
C ALA A 38 -2.73 23.50 8.94
N PRO A 39 -3.96 23.28 8.45
CA PRO A 39 -4.45 21.93 8.22
C PRO A 39 -3.38 21.18 7.41
N PRO A 40 -3.08 19.92 7.75
CA PRO A 40 -2.20 19.12 6.90
C PRO A 40 -2.73 19.22 5.47
N PRO A 41 -1.84 19.38 4.45
CA PRO A 41 -2.30 19.37 3.07
C PRO A 41 -3.18 18.13 2.90
N PRO A 42 -4.33 18.23 2.21
CA PRO A 42 -5.16 17.07 2.00
C PRO A 42 -4.28 16.01 1.35
N SER A 43 -4.01 14.91 2.08
CA SER A 43 -3.53 13.69 1.45
C SER A 43 -4.47 13.48 0.29
N LYS A 44 -3.98 13.63 -0.95
CA LYS A 44 -4.78 13.43 -2.15
C LYS A 44 -5.36 12.03 -2.00
N ALA A 45 -6.62 11.95 -1.60
CA ALA A 45 -7.33 10.69 -1.57
C ALA A 45 -7.42 10.33 -3.05
N VAL A 46 -6.57 9.38 -3.47
CA VAL A 46 -6.58 8.88 -4.85
C VAL A 46 -8.02 8.51 -5.13
N THR A 47 -8.61 9.22 -6.08
CA THR A 47 -10.02 9.05 -6.38
C THR A 47 -10.24 7.63 -6.90
N LEU A 48 -11.45 7.09 -6.73
CA LEU A 48 -11.78 5.80 -7.32
C LEU A 48 -11.53 5.80 -8.83
N GLU A 49 -11.80 6.94 -9.48
CA GLU A 49 -11.52 7.19 -10.89
C GLU A 49 -10.04 7.04 -11.24
N GLU A 50 -9.14 7.66 -10.49
CA GLU A 50 -7.69 7.49 -10.68
C GLU A 50 -7.23 6.04 -10.50
N GLN A 51 -7.83 5.30 -9.57
CA GLN A 51 -7.52 3.87 -9.39
C GLN A 51 -8.02 3.02 -10.56
N ILE A 52 -9.20 3.32 -11.11
CA ILE A 52 -9.74 2.63 -12.30
C ILE A 52 -8.86 2.93 -13.52
N LEU A 53 -8.44 4.18 -13.70
CA LEU A 53 -7.55 4.58 -14.79
C LEU A 53 -6.19 3.89 -14.71
N GLU A 54 -5.58 3.83 -13.51
CA GLU A 54 -4.30 3.14 -13.30
C GLU A 54 -4.43 1.63 -13.61
N ALA A 55 -5.46 0.98 -13.08
CA ALA A 55 -5.71 -0.44 -13.34
C ALA A 55 -5.98 -0.73 -14.83
N THR A 56 -6.70 0.16 -15.50
CA THR A 56 -6.95 0.07 -16.95
C THR A 56 -5.64 0.18 -17.74
N ASN A 57 -4.77 1.11 -17.36
CA ASN A 57 -3.46 1.29 -17.99
C ASN A 57 -2.57 0.05 -17.80
N ASP A 58 -2.58 -0.55 -16.61
CA ASP A 58 -1.87 -1.79 -16.34
C ASP A 58 -2.37 -2.94 -17.24
N ILE A 59 -3.69 -3.10 -17.38
CA ILE A 59 -4.29 -4.11 -18.26
C ILE A 59 -3.88 -3.89 -19.72
N LEU A 60 -3.96 -2.66 -20.21
CA LEU A 60 -3.56 -2.32 -21.58
C LEU A 60 -2.08 -2.61 -21.82
N ARG A 61 -1.22 -2.32 -20.84
CA ARG A 61 0.21 -2.61 -20.92
C ARG A 61 0.50 -4.11 -20.99
N VAL A 62 -0.21 -4.92 -20.19
CA VAL A 62 -0.11 -6.38 -20.25
C VAL A 62 -0.62 -6.90 -21.59
N SER A 63 -1.74 -6.39 -22.10
CA SER A 63 -2.27 -6.77 -23.42
C SER A 63 -1.28 -6.47 -24.55
N ALA A 64 -0.65 -5.29 -24.54
CA ALA A 64 0.37 -4.92 -25.51
C ALA A 64 1.62 -5.82 -25.44
N GLY A 65 2.06 -6.17 -24.23
CA GLY A 65 3.13 -7.14 -24.02
C GLY A 65 2.77 -8.52 -24.60
N LEU A 66 1.54 -8.98 -24.34
CA LEU A 66 1.04 -10.25 -24.86
C LEU A 66 0.94 -10.26 -26.39
N GLN A 67 0.50 -9.15 -27.01
CA GLN A 67 0.52 -8.99 -28.47
C GLN A 67 1.93 -9.14 -29.04
N SER A 68 2.94 -8.62 -28.36
CA SER A 68 4.33 -8.76 -28.77
C SER A 68 4.77 -10.23 -28.77
N PHE A 69 4.39 -10.99 -27.74
CA PHE A 69 4.64 -12.44 -27.70
C PHE A 69 3.91 -13.20 -28.80
N LEU A 70 2.63 -12.92 -29.04
CA LEU A 70 1.87 -13.53 -30.13
C LEU A 70 2.54 -13.27 -31.48
N THR A 71 2.97 -12.04 -31.72
CA THR A 71 3.69 -11.66 -32.94
C THR A 71 4.99 -12.43 -33.09
N LEU A 72 5.77 -12.60 -32.02
CA LEU A 72 7.00 -13.41 -32.03
C LEU A 72 6.72 -14.89 -32.32
N LEU A 73 5.64 -15.44 -31.78
CA LEU A 73 5.24 -16.83 -32.02
C LEU A 73 4.81 -17.04 -33.48
N ASP A 74 4.09 -16.09 -34.07
CA ASP A 74 3.74 -16.11 -35.49
C ASP A 74 4.98 -16.04 -36.38
N LEU A 75 5.96 -15.20 -36.04
CA LEU A 75 7.22 -15.12 -36.79
C LEU A 75 8.06 -16.40 -36.70
N GLN A 76 7.89 -17.19 -35.64
CA GLN A 76 8.61 -18.45 -35.41
C GLN A 76 7.81 -19.69 -35.79
N SER A 77 6.59 -19.53 -36.32
CA SER A 77 5.65 -20.63 -36.57
C SER A 77 6.24 -21.75 -37.43
N ASP A 78 7.07 -21.39 -38.40
CA ASP A 78 7.70 -22.34 -39.34
C ASP A 78 8.88 -23.10 -38.72
N THR A 79 9.42 -22.59 -37.62
CA THR A 79 10.63 -23.13 -36.97
C THR A 79 10.30 -23.91 -35.69
N ILE A 80 9.24 -23.52 -34.97
CA ILE A 80 8.86 -24.11 -33.69
C ILE A 80 7.35 -24.45 -33.73
N PRO A 81 6.98 -25.70 -34.02
CA PRO A 81 5.56 -26.10 -34.13
C PRO A 81 4.80 -25.97 -32.81
N GLN A 82 5.47 -26.03 -31.66
CA GLN A 82 4.87 -25.74 -30.34
C GLN A 82 4.43 -24.26 -30.22
N GLY A 83 5.01 -23.36 -31.02
CA GLY A 83 4.64 -21.95 -31.05
C GLY A 83 3.20 -21.74 -31.50
N ILE A 84 2.68 -22.60 -32.38
CA ILE A 84 1.28 -22.57 -32.84
C ILE A 84 0.32 -22.87 -31.69
N GLY A 85 0.62 -23.91 -30.89
CA GLY A 85 -0.19 -24.27 -29.73
C GLY A 85 -0.17 -23.18 -28.66
N LEU A 86 1.00 -22.61 -28.39
CA LEU A 86 1.12 -21.50 -27.44
C LEU A 86 0.37 -20.26 -27.94
N HIS A 87 0.48 -19.92 -29.23
CA HIS A 87 -0.27 -18.80 -29.82
C HIS A 87 -1.78 -18.99 -29.64
N ALA A 88 -2.30 -20.20 -29.92
CA ALA A 88 -3.72 -20.51 -29.76
C ALA A 88 -4.22 -20.39 -28.31
N LEU A 89 -3.35 -20.62 -27.32
CA LEU A 89 -3.69 -20.45 -25.90
C LEU A 89 -3.62 -18.99 -25.43
N LEU A 90 -2.68 -18.22 -25.99
CA LEU A 90 -2.44 -16.83 -25.59
C LEU A 90 -3.39 -15.84 -26.27
N LEU A 91 -3.84 -16.12 -27.50
CA LEU A 91 -4.71 -15.21 -28.26
C LEU A 91 -6.06 -14.94 -27.54
N PRO A 92 -6.78 -15.95 -27.01
CA PRO A 92 -8.01 -15.71 -26.25
C PRO A 92 -7.78 -14.90 -24.98
N LEU A 93 -6.63 -15.09 -24.31
CA LEU A 93 -6.29 -14.32 -23.10
C LEU A 93 -6.07 -12.84 -23.43
N LYS A 94 -5.45 -12.54 -24.57
CA LYS A 94 -5.33 -11.15 -25.05
C LYS A 94 -6.70 -10.53 -25.28
N GLN A 95 -7.57 -11.24 -26.01
CA GLN A 95 -8.93 -10.74 -26.31
C GLN A 95 -9.71 -10.44 -25.03
N GLN A 96 -9.58 -11.30 -24.00
CA GLN A 96 -10.23 -11.06 -22.72
C GLN A 96 -9.67 -9.83 -21.99
N LEU A 97 -8.36 -9.56 -22.08
CA LEU A 97 -7.75 -8.36 -21.50
C LEU A 97 -8.21 -7.09 -22.20
N ASP A 98 -8.30 -7.11 -23.54
CA ASP A 98 -8.83 -5.97 -24.32
C ASP A 98 -10.27 -5.67 -23.94
N GLU A 99 -11.15 -6.69 -23.92
CA GLU A 99 -12.54 -6.52 -23.51
C GLU A 99 -12.67 -6.01 -22.06
N SER A 100 -11.78 -6.44 -21.17
CA SER A 100 -11.77 -5.98 -19.78
C SER A 100 -11.35 -4.51 -19.69
N ALA A 101 -10.36 -4.09 -20.47
CA ALA A 101 -9.96 -2.68 -20.56
C ALA A 101 -11.09 -1.81 -21.12
N ASP A 102 -11.74 -2.23 -22.21
CA ASP A 102 -12.88 -1.51 -22.81
C ASP A 102 -14.03 -1.35 -21.80
N ARG A 103 -14.34 -2.40 -21.03
CA ARG A 103 -15.35 -2.35 -19.97
C ARG A 103 -15.00 -1.38 -18.85
N LEU A 104 -13.73 -1.32 -18.44
CA LEU A 104 -13.29 -0.41 -17.38
C LEU A 104 -13.26 1.05 -17.87
N GLN A 105 -12.84 1.29 -19.11
CA GLN A 105 -12.90 2.62 -19.72
C GLN A 105 -14.33 3.13 -19.82
N ALA A 106 -15.32 2.26 -20.06
CA ALA A 106 -16.72 2.66 -20.10
C ALA A 106 -17.30 3.07 -18.72
N LEU A 107 -16.57 2.87 -17.62
CA LEU A 107 -16.97 3.24 -16.26
C LEU A 107 -16.43 4.61 -15.80
N VAL A 108 -15.52 5.20 -16.58
CA VAL A 108 -14.87 6.50 -16.33
C VAL A 108 -15.39 7.52 -17.35
#